data_AF-A0A352L597-F1
#
_entry.id   AF-A0A352L597-F1
#
_cell.length_a   1.000
_cell.length_b   1.000
_cell.length_c   1.000
_cell.angle_alpha   90.00
_cell.angle_beta   90.00
_cell.angle_gamma   90.00
#
_symmetry.space_group_name_H-M   'P 1'
#
loop_
_entity.id
_entity.type
_entity.pdbx_description
1 polymer ?
#
loop_
_entity_poly.entity_id
_entity_poly.type
_entity_poly.pdbx_seq_one_letter_code
_entity_poly.pdbx_strand_id
1 'polypeptide(L)'
;MHRGSYKISDTSLGLLGRVQQGDTEAWRDFAVRCCDLIQEWCRWRHLQSLEADDIVQNSMLVVLKKIGAFRHSGRGSLRAWLRAIAWRCWSDAISRASRSQAEELNGQYELAIDEIALLDERYEQLRRMELMKRAMVLVRQRVKGSTWEMFYRTAIGNESGIDVAAQMQVPLYILYASRARVQRLLQREVRMLEVLEDSSEEHRQALADLRESDD
;
A
#
# COMPACT_ATOMS: atom_id res chain seq x y z
N MET A 1 -6.06 25.32 17.30
CA MET A 1 -5.19 25.41 16.10
C MET A 1 -5.50 24.20 15.21
N HIS A 2 -5.96 24.41 13.98
CA HIS A 2 -6.42 23.36 13.08
C HIS A 2 -5.24 22.52 12.55
N ARG A 3 -5.11 21.25 12.97
CA ARG A 3 -4.32 20.25 12.24
C ARG A 3 -5.15 19.83 11.03
N GLY A 4 -4.77 20.32 9.86
CA GLY A 4 -5.43 19.99 8.60
C GLY A 4 -5.34 18.50 8.33
N SER A 5 -6.50 17.86 8.18
CA SER A 5 -6.65 16.53 7.60
C SER A 5 -6.05 16.55 6.19
N TYR A 6 -4.77 16.17 6.08
CA TYR A 6 -4.07 16.13 4.80
C TYR A 6 -4.44 14.84 4.08
N LYS A 7 -5.32 15.00 3.09
CA LYS A 7 -5.70 13.97 2.10
C LYS A 7 -4.47 13.15 1.68
N ILE A 8 -4.60 11.83 1.83
CA ILE A 8 -3.74 10.81 1.22
C ILE A 8 -4.04 10.78 -0.28
N SER A 9 -3.52 11.76 -1.01
CA SER A 9 -3.38 11.68 -2.46
C SER A 9 -1.91 11.43 -2.74
N ASP A 10 -1.61 10.40 -3.56
CA ASP A 10 -0.32 10.18 -4.23
C ASP A 10 0.43 11.51 -4.32
N THR A 11 1.63 11.61 -3.74
CA THR A 11 2.48 12.80 -3.91
C THR A 11 2.50 13.12 -5.38
N SER A 12 1.74 14.17 -5.76
CA SER A 12 1.52 14.46 -7.17
C SER A 12 2.89 14.61 -7.81
N LEU A 13 3.10 14.05 -9.00
CA LEU A 13 4.40 14.09 -9.70
C LEU A 13 5.01 15.51 -9.71
N GLY A 14 4.16 16.55 -9.69
CA GLY A 14 4.57 17.95 -9.55
C GLY A 14 5.22 18.31 -8.21
N LEU A 15 4.74 17.79 -7.07
CA LEU A 15 5.37 18.03 -5.76
C LEU A 15 6.75 17.37 -5.68
N LEU A 16 6.86 16.12 -6.16
CA LEU A 16 8.13 15.41 -6.21
C LEU A 16 9.14 16.11 -7.13
N GLY A 17 8.70 16.55 -8.31
CA GLY A 17 9.55 17.29 -9.25
C GLY A 17 10.11 18.59 -8.66
N ARG A 18 9.28 19.36 -7.93
CA ARG A 18 9.72 20.58 -7.24
C ARG A 18 10.74 20.29 -6.13
N VAL A 19 10.51 19.23 -5.34
CA VAL A 19 11.46 18.78 -4.32
C VAL A 19 12.81 18.43 -4.94
N GLN A 20 12.82 17.69 -6.06
CA GLN A 20 14.05 17.31 -6.77
C GLN A 20 14.79 18.50 -7.38
N GLN A 21 14.09 19.61 -7.63
CA GLN A 21 14.65 20.88 -8.11
C GLN A 21 15.15 21.78 -6.97
N GLY A 22 15.06 21.35 -5.71
CA GLY A 22 15.55 22.09 -4.55
C GLY A 22 14.58 23.10 -3.95
N ASP A 23 13.29 23.02 -4.30
CA ASP A 23 12.26 23.89 -3.73
C ASP A 23 12.05 23.58 -2.24
N THR A 24 12.43 24.54 -1.38
CA THR A 24 12.41 24.40 0.08
C THR A 24 10.99 24.38 0.67
N GLU A 25 10.04 25.05 0.02
CA GLU A 25 8.64 25.04 0.45
C GLU A 25 7.98 23.71 0.09
N ALA A 26 8.22 23.22 -1.13
CA ALA A 26 7.81 21.89 -1.55
C ALA A 26 8.43 20.79 -0.66
N TRP A 27 9.68 20.96 -0.23
CA TRP A 27 10.35 20.05 0.70
C TRP A 27 9.66 20.02 2.06
N ARG A 28 9.24 21.16 2.63
CA ARG A 28 8.50 21.18 3.91
C ARG A 28 7.22 20.36 3.82
N ASP A 29 6.41 20.59 2.80
CA ASP A 29 5.15 19.86 2.60
C ASP A 29 5.36 18.37 2.33
N PHE A 30 6.43 18.02 1.62
CA PHE A 30 6.80 16.64 1.34
C PHE A 30 7.32 15.93 2.60
N ALA A 31 8.19 16.60 3.36
CA ALA A 31 8.80 16.04 4.55
C ALA A 31 7.77 15.71 5.64
N VAL A 32 6.78 16.58 5.85
CA VAL A 32 5.67 16.30 6.78
C VAL A 32 4.96 14.99 6.41
N ARG A 33 4.63 14.80 5.13
CA ARG A 33 3.97 13.57 4.65
C ARG A 33 4.83 12.33 4.81
N CYS A 34 6.13 12.45 4.57
CA CYS A 34 7.06 11.36 4.76
C CYS A 34 7.14 10.95 6.23
N CYS A 35 7.28 11.93 7.13
CA CYS A 35 7.27 11.71 8.57
C CYS A 35 5.99 11.00 9.01
N ASP A 36 4.81 11.48 8.59
CA ASP A 36 3.53 10.90 8.97
C ASP A 36 3.41 9.42 8.55
N LEU A 37 3.84 9.10 7.31
CA LEU A 37 3.81 7.73 6.79
C LEU A 37 4.78 6.80 7.52
N ILE A 38 5.94 7.30 7.91
CA ILE A 38 6.94 6.53 8.65
C ILE A 38 6.47 6.33 10.10
N GLN A 39 5.89 7.35 10.72
CA GLN A 39 5.28 7.25 12.05
C GLN A 39 4.12 6.24 12.07
N GLU A 40 3.23 6.28 11.08
CA GLU A 40 2.15 5.29 10.90
C GLU A 40 2.71 3.87 10.85
N TRP A 41 3.78 3.66 10.08
CA TRP A 41 4.46 2.36 10.01
C TRP A 41 5.08 1.94 11.35
N CYS A 42 5.71 2.86 12.10
CA CYS A 42 6.26 2.59 13.43
C CYS A 42 5.18 2.16 14.43
N ARG A 43 4.01 2.85 14.41
CA ARG A 43 2.86 2.54 15.27
C ARG A 43 2.26 1.17 14.94
N TRP A 44 2.13 0.85 13.65
CA TRP A 44 1.71 -0.48 13.19
C TRP A 44 2.65 -1.60 13.69
N ARG A 45 3.94 -1.28 13.86
CA ARG A 45 4.95 -2.20 14.39
C ARG A 45 5.02 -2.23 15.93
N HIS A 46 4.17 -1.46 16.63
CA HIS A 46 4.13 -1.34 18.09
C HIS A 46 5.46 -0.89 18.73
N LEU A 47 6.21 -0.02 18.05
CA LEU A 47 7.45 0.55 18.60
C LEU A 47 7.16 1.57 19.71
N GLN A 48 8.07 1.68 20.68
CA GLN A 48 7.97 2.71 21.71
C GLN A 48 8.21 4.10 21.10
N SER A 49 7.69 5.17 21.73
CA SER A 49 7.78 6.54 21.18
C SER A 49 9.21 6.98 20.87
N LEU A 50 10.16 6.73 21.79
CA LEU A 50 11.57 7.08 21.62
C LEU A 50 12.23 6.30 20.46
N GLU A 51 11.87 5.03 20.28
CA GLU A 51 12.36 4.23 19.15
C GLU A 51 11.76 4.73 17.84
N ALA A 52 10.47 5.07 17.84
CA ALA A 52 9.78 5.60 16.67
C ALA A 52 10.37 6.93 16.20
N ASP A 53 10.68 7.85 17.12
CA ASP A 53 11.29 9.15 16.79
C ASP A 53 12.68 8.97 16.15
N ASP A 54 13.51 8.08 16.70
CA ASP A 54 14.82 7.74 16.13
C ASP A 54 14.68 7.12 14.73
N ILE A 55 13.68 6.24 14.52
CA ILE A 55 13.43 5.64 13.20
C ILE A 55 12.98 6.71 12.21
N VAL A 56 12.08 7.60 12.59
CA VAL A 56 11.61 8.70 11.75
C VAL A 56 12.76 9.60 11.36
N GLN A 57 13.58 10.04 12.34
CA GLN A 57 14.72 10.91 12.08
C GLN A 57 15.73 10.28 11.12
N ASN A 58 16.14 9.03 11.38
CA ASN A 58 17.08 8.31 10.53
C ASN A 58 16.52 8.07 9.13
N SER A 59 15.23 7.75 9.04
CA SER A 59 14.55 7.57 7.77
C SER A 59 14.52 8.87 6.96
N MET A 60 14.23 10.00 7.59
CA MET A 60 14.20 11.30 6.92
C MET A 60 15.58 11.74 6.41
N LEU A 61 16.66 11.39 7.10
CA LEU A 61 18.03 11.58 6.59
C LEU A 61 18.29 10.76 5.31
N VAL A 62 17.78 9.53 5.26
CA VAL A 62 17.89 8.68 4.06
C VAL A 62 17.04 9.24 2.92
N VAL A 63 15.81 9.69 3.22
CA VAL A 63 14.92 10.34 2.24
C VAL A 63 15.60 11.56 1.63
N LEU A 64 16.15 12.47 2.45
CA LEU A 64 16.85 13.66 1.97
C LEU A 64 18.01 13.32 1.01
N LYS A 65 18.78 12.27 1.32
CA LYS A 65 19.91 11.83 0.48
C LYS A 65 19.46 11.18 -0.83
N LYS A 66 18.36 10.43 -0.82
CA LYS A 66 17.94 9.60 -1.96
C LYS A 66 16.85 10.21 -2.83
N ILE A 67 16.13 11.23 -2.35
CA ILE A 67 14.96 11.78 -3.05
C ILE A 67 15.29 12.31 -4.45
N GLY A 68 16.51 12.82 -4.67
CA GLY A 68 16.96 13.28 -5.98
C GLY A 68 17.02 12.18 -7.05
N ALA A 69 17.23 10.93 -6.65
CA ALA A 69 17.30 9.78 -7.55
C ALA A 69 16.01 8.95 -7.59
N PHE A 70 15.03 9.25 -6.72
CA PHE A 70 13.78 8.52 -6.65
C PHE A 70 12.96 8.70 -7.94
N ARG A 71 12.52 7.58 -8.53
CA ARG A 71 11.65 7.56 -9.71
C ARG A 71 10.28 7.01 -9.34
N HIS A 72 9.25 7.79 -9.59
CA HIS A 72 7.88 7.37 -9.38
C HIS A 72 7.47 6.37 -10.46
N SER A 73 7.18 5.13 -10.08
CA SER A 73 6.84 4.01 -10.99
C SER A 73 5.34 3.68 -11.05
N GLY A 74 4.50 4.49 -10.39
CA GLY A 74 3.06 4.32 -10.32
C GLY A 74 2.51 4.53 -8.92
N ARG A 75 1.19 4.34 -8.78
CA ARG A 75 0.45 4.55 -7.53
C ARG A 75 1.05 3.72 -6.40
N GLY A 76 1.32 4.37 -5.26
CA GLY A 76 1.85 3.71 -4.06
C GLY A 76 3.38 3.51 -4.03
N SER A 77 4.09 3.75 -5.14
CA SER A 77 5.56 3.56 -5.21
C SER A 77 6.33 4.38 -4.17
N LEU A 78 5.86 5.60 -3.86
CA LEU A 78 6.48 6.43 -2.81
C LEU A 78 6.24 5.86 -1.42
N ARG A 79 5.03 5.35 -1.13
CA ARG A 79 4.71 4.76 0.18
C ARG A 79 5.54 3.51 0.43
N ALA A 80 5.64 2.65 -0.58
CA ALA A 80 6.50 1.46 -0.56
C ALA A 80 7.96 1.85 -0.27
N TRP A 81 8.49 2.84 -0.99
CA TRP A 81 9.84 3.33 -0.80
C TRP A 81 10.10 3.90 0.61
N LEU A 82 9.18 4.68 1.16
CA LEU A 82 9.29 5.24 2.51
C LEU A 82 9.21 4.16 3.60
N ARG A 83 8.32 3.17 3.45
CA ARG A 83 8.20 2.05 4.39
C ARG A 83 9.45 1.16 4.36
N ALA A 84 10.06 0.97 3.19
CA ALA A 84 11.33 0.25 3.07
C ALA A 84 12.47 0.97 3.82
N ILE A 85 12.53 2.30 3.72
CA ILE A 85 13.50 3.10 4.49
C ILE A 85 13.26 2.93 6.00
N ALA A 86 12.01 3.04 6.46
CA ALA A 86 11.63 2.92 7.86
C ALA A 86 11.98 1.55 8.46
N TRP A 87 11.61 0.47 7.75
CA TRP A 87 11.94 -0.91 8.15
C TRP A 87 13.45 -1.11 8.30
N ARG A 88 14.25 -0.55 7.38
CA ARG A 88 15.70 -0.68 7.43
C ARG A 88 16.32 0.09 8.59
N CYS A 89 15.87 1.32 8.85
CA CYS A 89 16.31 2.10 10.01
C CYS A 89 15.97 1.37 11.31
N TRP A 90 14.80 0.74 11.39
CA TRP A 90 14.41 -0.09 12.53
C TRP A 90 15.27 -1.35 12.69
N SER A 91 15.49 -2.09 11.60
CA SER A 91 16.35 -3.29 11.62
C SER A 91 17.79 -2.96 12.00
N ASP A 92 18.28 -1.80 11.58
CA ASP A 92 19.61 -1.30 11.91
C ASP A 92 19.68 -0.82 13.37
N ALA A 93 18.62 -0.19 13.90
CA ALA A 93 18.53 0.12 15.33
C ALA A 93 18.56 -1.16 16.20
N ILE A 94 17.85 -2.21 15.77
CA ILE A 94 17.89 -3.53 16.44
C ILE A 94 19.27 -4.18 16.31
N SER A 95 19.91 -4.15 15.14
CA SER A 95 21.22 -4.75 14.95
C SER A 95 22.34 -3.98 15.66
N ARG A 96 22.21 -2.65 15.82
CA ARG A 96 23.15 -1.81 16.61
C ARG A 96 23.03 -2.05 18.11
N ALA A 97 21.87 -2.49 18.60
CA ALA A 97 21.73 -2.97 19.98
C ALA A 97 22.58 -4.24 20.24
N SER A 98 23.01 -4.94 19.18
CA SER A 98 24.08 -5.96 19.19
C SER A 98 25.41 -5.39 18.65
N ARG A 99 26.35 -5.17 19.56
CA ARG A 99 27.38 -4.12 19.51
C ARG A 99 28.59 -4.29 18.56
N SER A 100 28.48 -4.76 17.30
CA SER A 100 29.73 -5.03 16.53
C SER A 100 29.76 -4.93 15.00
N GLN A 101 28.92 -4.14 14.31
CA GLN A 101 29.01 -4.13 12.82
C GLN A 101 28.57 -2.86 12.07
N ALA A 102 28.77 -1.67 12.65
CA ALA A 102 28.32 -0.42 12.04
C ALA A 102 29.07 -0.02 10.73
N GLU A 103 30.27 -0.55 10.47
CA GLU A 103 31.09 -0.14 9.31
C GLU A 103 30.99 -1.11 8.11
N GLU A 104 30.59 -2.37 8.31
CA GLU A 104 30.51 -3.39 7.24
C GLU A 104 29.18 -3.32 6.43
N LEU A 105 28.15 -2.68 7.00
CA LEU A 105 26.78 -2.67 6.47
C LEU A 105 26.54 -1.63 5.35
N ASN A 106 27.42 -0.64 5.20
CA ASN A 106 27.32 0.35 4.13
C ASN A 106 27.61 -0.28 2.75
N GLY A 107 28.37 -1.38 2.69
CA GLY A 107 28.63 -2.15 1.47
C GLY A 107 27.52 -3.15 1.10
N GLN A 108 26.72 -3.60 2.06
CA GLN A 108 25.55 -4.49 1.84
C GLN A 108 24.28 -3.72 1.39
N TYR A 109 24.43 -2.41 1.16
CA TYR A 109 23.37 -1.46 0.82
C TYR A 109 22.84 -1.60 -0.61
N GLU A 110 23.64 -2.07 -1.56
CA GLU A 110 23.21 -2.26 -2.96
C GLU A 110 22.50 -3.60 -3.19
N LEU A 111 22.94 -4.69 -2.55
CA LEU A 111 22.36 -6.03 -2.74
C LEU A 111 21.01 -6.21 -2.02
N ALA A 112 20.78 -5.50 -0.92
CA ALA A 112 19.57 -5.64 -0.11
C ALA A 112 18.35 -4.87 -0.66
N ILE A 113 18.54 -3.97 -1.64
CA ILE A 113 17.42 -3.21 -2.24
C ILE A 113 16.53 -4.13 -3.08
N ASP A 114 17.12 -5.06 -3.82
CA ASP A 114 16.39 -5.95 -4.72
C ASP A 114 15.62 -7.05 -3.96
N GLU A 115 16.21 -7.60 -2.89
CA GLU A 115 15.56 -8.62 -2.05
C GLU A 115 14.36 -8.05 -1.27
N ILE A 116 14.42 -6.78 -0.87
CA ILE A 116 13.34 -6.11 -0.12
C ILE A 116 12.22 -5.65 -1.06
N ALA A 117 12.53 -5.24 -2.29
CA ALA A 117 11.52 -4.98 -3.31
C ALA A 117 10.70 -6.25 -3.64
N LEU A 118 11.36 -7.40 -3.65
CA LEU A 118 10.71 -8.70 -3.87
C LEU A 118 9.75 -9.08 -2.73
N LEU A 119 10.14 -8.82 -1.48
CA LEU A 119 9.29 -9.08 -0.31
C LEU A 119 8.07 -8.14 -0.24
N ASP A 120 8.22 -6.88 -0.62
CA ASP A 120 7.10 -5.92 -0.65
C ASP A 120 6.13 -6.19 -1.82
N GLU A 121 6.64 -6.58 -2.99
CA GLU A 121 5.81 -7.09 -4.08
C GLU A 121 5.00 -8.33 -3.65
N ARG A 122 5.63 -9.23 -2.88
CA ARG A 122 4.97 -10.41 -2.32
C ARG A 122 3.87 -10.03 -1.33
N TYR A 123 4.12 -9.05 -0.47
CA TYR A 123 3.12 -8.54 0.47
C TYR A 123 1.93 -7.91 -0.27
N GLU A 124 2.18 -7.03 -1.23
CA GLU A 124 1.11 -6.40 -2.02
C GLU A 124 0.36 -7.42 -2.89
N GLN A 125 1.02 -8.48 -3.36
CA GLN A 125 0.35 -9.60 -4.02
C GLN A 125 -0.61 -10.31 -3.06
N LEU A 126 -0.17 -10.66 -1.85
CA LEU A 126 -1.00 -11.31 -0.83
C LEU A 126 -2.18 -10.42 -0.41
N ARG A 127 -1.94 -9.12 -0.24
CA ARG A 127 -2.97 -8.13 0.06
C ARG A 127 -4.01 -8.04 -1.05
N ARG A 128 -3.59 -7.89 -2.31
CA ARG A 128 -4.50 -7.88 -3.47
C ARG A 128 -5.30 -9.17 -3.57
N MET A 129 -4.69 -10.32 -3.28
CA MET A 129 -5.40 -11.60 -3.25
C MET A 129 -6.48 -11.62 -2.17
N GLU A 130 -6.19 -11.11 -0.98
CA GLU A 130 -7.15 -11.07 0.13
C GLU A 130 -8.32 -10.11 -0.16
N LEU A 131 -8.03 -8.91 -0.65
CA LEU A 131 -9.05 -7.96 -1.11
C LEU A 131 -9.92 -8.55 -2.21
N MET A 132 -9.32 -9.24 -3.18
CA MET A 132 -10.06 -9.91 -4.24
C MET A 132 -10.98 -11.02 -3.69
N LYS A 133 -10.51 -11.86 -2.76
CA LYS A 133 -11.34 -12.89 -2.11
C LYS A 133 -12.54 -12.28 -1.40
N ARG A 134 -12.34 -11.21 -0.63
CA ARG A 134 -13.42 -10.49 0.07
C ARG A 134 -14.41 -9.89 -0.92
N ALA A 135 -13.93 -9.25 -1.98
CA ALA A 135 -14.77 -8.72 -3.06
C ALA A 135 -15.58 -9.84 -3.76
N MET A 136 -14.99 -11.01 -4.01
CA MET A 136 -15.69 -12.15 -4.60
C MET A 136 -16.85 -12.64 -3.74
N VAL A 137 -16.70 -12.71 -2.41
CA VAL A 137 -17.79 -13.07 -1.49
C VAL A 137 -18.93 -12.06 -1.58
N LEU A 138 -18.61 -10.76 -1.55
CA LEU A 138 -19.62 -9.68 -1.61
C LEU A 138 -20.35 -9.66 -2.95
N VAL A 139 -19.64 -9.80 -4.07
CA VAL A 139 -20.25 -9.79 -5.40
C VAL A 139 -21.13 -11.02 -5.63
N ARG A 140 -20.70 -12.21 -5.18
CA ARG A 140 -21.49 -13.45 -5.26
C ARG A 140 -22.87 -13.29 -4.61
N GLN A 141 -22.95 -12.58 -3.50
CA GLN A 141 -24.22 -12.31 -2.79
C GLN A 141 -25.13 -11.30 -3.52
N ARG A 142 -24.57 -10.43 -4.38
CA ARG A 142 -25.31 -9.35 -5.05
C ARG A 142 -25.77 -9.66 -6.47
N VAL A 143 -25.25 -10.71 -7.10
CA VAL A 143 -25.62 -11.12 -8.46
C VAL A 143 -26.48 -12.38 -8.46
N LYS A 144 -27.23 -12.61 -9.54
CA LYS A 144 -27.97 -13.86 -9.70
C LYS A 144 -27.00 -15.05 -9.77
N GLY A 145 -27.40 -16.20 -9.24
CA GLY A 145 -26.58 -17.41 -9.26
C GLY A 145 -26.07 -17.79 -10.65
N SER A 146 -26.92 -17.71 -11.68
CA SER A 146 -26.53 -17.97 -13.06
C SER A 146 -25.49 -16.98 -13.61
N THR A 147 -25.55 -15.71 -13.19
CA THR A 147 -24.57 -14.67 -13.55
C THR A 147 -23.22 -14.93 -12.89
N TRP A 148 -23.22 -15.34 -11.62
CA TRP A 148 -22.01 -15.75 -10.91
C TRP A 148 -21.38 -17.00 -11.55
N GLU A 149 -22.19 -18.00 -11.87
CA GLU A 149 -21.74 -19.27 -12.44
C GLU A 149 -21.05 -19.08 -13.80
N MET A 150 -21.66 -18.29 -14.70
CA MET A 150 -21.05 -17.94 -15.99
C MET A 150 -19.69 -17.24 -15.82
N PHE A 151 -19.57 -16.34 -14.85
CA PHE A 151 -18.30 -15.69 -14.55
C PHE A 151 -17.30 -16.68 -13.95
N TYR A 152 -17.70 -17.48 -12.96
CA TYR A 152 -16.81 -18.38 -12.24
C TYR A 152 -16.20 -19.43 -13.18
N ARG A 153 -17.02 -20.12 -13.96
CA ARG A 153 -16.57 -21.15 -14.91
C ARG A 153 -15.62 -20.61 -15.97
N THR A 154 -15.89 -19.41 -16.49
CA THR A 154 -15.07 -18.83 -17.58
C THR A 154 -13.89 -17.98 -17.12
N ALA A 155 -13.95 -17.35 -15.94
CA ALA A 155 -12.91 -16.43 -15.45
C ALA A 155 -11.98 -17.09 -14.44
N ILE A 156 -12.48 -18.06 -13.67
CA ILE A 156 -11.73 -18.78 -12.64
C ILE A 156 -11.47 -20.22 -13.07
N GLY A 157 -12.49 -20.91 -13.60
CA GLY A 157 -12.38 -22.28 -14.11
C GLY A 157 -11.67 -22.41 -15.46
N ASN A 158 -11.40 -21.28 -16.13
CA ASN A 158 -10.77 -21.22 -17.46
C ASN A 158 -11.47 -22.08 -18.53
N GLU A 159 -12.78 -22.30 -18.38
CA GLU A 159 -13.58 -23.06 -19.33
C GLU A 159 -13.93 -22.21 -20.55
N SER A 160 -14.09 -22.87 -21.71
CA SER A 160 -14.50 -22.24 -22.96
C SER A 160 -15.87 -21.56 -22.81
N GLY A 161 -15.94 -20.27 -23.15
CA GLY A 161 -17.19 -19.52 -23.11
C GLY A 161 -18.28 -20.10 -24.02
N ILE A 162 -17.89 -20.72 -25.13
CA ILE A 162 -18.82 -21.40 -26.06
C ILE A 162 -19.42 -22.63 -25.39
N ASP A 163 -18.59 -23.45 -24.74
CA ASP A 163 -19.03 -24.68 -24.08
C ASP A 163 -19.89 -24.38 -22.85
N VAL A 164 -19.49 -23.39 -22.04
CA VAL A 164 -20.28 -22.95 -20.88
C VAL A 164 -21.62 -22.37 -21.33
N ALA A 165 -21.66 -21.56 -22.39
CA ALA A 165 -22.90 -21.02 -22.94
C ALA A 165 -23.84 -22.12 -23.43
N ALA A 166 -23.31 -23.11 -24.16
CA ALA A 166 -24.08 -24.26 -24.64
C ALA A 166 -24.63 -25.11 -23.48
N GLN A 167 -23.80 -25.43 -22.49
CA GLN A 167 -24.21 -26.23 -21.32
C GLN A 167 -25.23 -25.52 -20.43
N MET A 168 -25.10 -24.20 -20.28
CA MET A 168 -26.05 -23.38 -19.51
C MET A 168 -27.27 -22.95 -20.34
N GLN A 169 -27.34 -23.34 -21.61
CA GLN A 169 -28.41 -22.99 -22.55
C GLN A 169 -28.66 -21.48 -22.65
N VAL A 170 -27.58 -20.69 -22.63
CA VAL A 170 -27.64 -19.23 -22.78
C VAL A 170 -26.95 -18.79 -24.06
N PRO A 171 -27.44 -17.75 -24.74
CA PRO A 171 -26.69 -17.13 -25.83
C PRO A 171 -25.33 -16.62 -25.36
N LEU A 172 -24.32 -16.79 -26.21
CA LEU A 172 -22.93 -16.41 -25.90
C LEU A 172 -22.79 -14.92 -25.52
N TYR A 173 -23.58 -14.03 -26.11
CA TYR A 173 -23.58 -12.61 -25.76
C TYR A 173 -24.03 -12.35 -24.30
N ILE A 174 -24.95 -13.15 -23.76
CA ILE A 174 -25.40 -13.05 -22.36
C ILE A 174 -24.28 -13.47 -21.42
N LEU A 175 -23.50 -14.49 -21.78
CA LEU A 175 -22.34 -14.93 -21.01
C LEU A 175 -21.30 -13.83 -20.91
N TYR A 176 -20.94 -13.20 -22.04
CA TYR A 176 -19.97 -12.10 -22.03
C TYR A 176 -20.48 -10.87 -21.29
N ALA A 177 -21.76 -10.52 -21.44
CA ALA A 177 -22.37 -9.41 -20.69
C ALA A 177 -22.38 -9.69 -19.17
N SER A 178 -22.68 -10.92 -18.77
CA SER A 178 -22.61 -11.39 -17.39
C SER A 178 -21.19 -11.29 -16.83
N ARG A 179 -20.19 -11.75 -17.57
CA ARG A 179 -18.77 -11.65 -17.20
C ARG A 179 -18.36 -10.20 -17.00
N ALA A 180 -18.65 -9.33 -17.96
CA ALA A 180 -18.31 -7.90 -17.89
C ALA A 180 -19.02 -7.19 -16.72
N ARG A 181 -20.24 -7.60 -16.37
CA ARG A 181 -20.96 -7.09 -15.21
C ARG A 181 -20.27 -7.50 -13.90
N VAL A 182 -19.95 -8.78 -13.74
CA VAL A 182 -19.27 -9.28 -12.53
C VAL A 182 -17.90 -8.63 -12.36
N GLN A 183 -17.12 -8.51 -13.44
CA GLN A 183 -15.82 -7.82 -13.41
C GLN A 183 -15.93 -6.36 -12.94
N ARG A 184 -16.91 -5.60 -13.46
CA ARG A 184 -17.14 -4.21 -13.01
C ARG A 184 -17.53 -4.12 -11.54
N LEU A 185 -18.34 -5.06 -11.05
CA LEU A 185 -18.71 -5.12 -9.63
C LEU A 185 -17.51 -5.47 -8.75
N LEU A 186 -16.67 -6.43 -9.15
CA LEU A 186 -15.45 -6.78 -8.42
C LEU A 186 -14.50 -5.58 -8.33
N GLN A 187 -14.25 -4.89 -9.45
CA GLN A 187 -13.42 -3.68 -9.44
C GLN A 187 -13.98 -2.57 -8.53
N ARG A 188 -15.31 -2.46 -8.43
CA ARG A 188 -15.95 -1.49 -7.52
C ARG A 188 -15.78 -1.91 -6.07
N GLU A 189 -16.04 -3.16 -5.72
CA GLU A 189 -15.91 -3.65 -4.34
C GLU A 189 -14.45 -3.59 -3.85
N VAL A 190 -13.47 -3.97 -4.69
CA VAL A 190 -12.05 -3.84 -4.33
C VAL A 190 -11.71 -2.38 -4.01
N ARG A 191 -12.10 -1.42 -4.88
CA ARG A 191 -11.88 0.01 -4.62
C ARG A 191 -12.55 0.49 -3.33
N MET A 192 -13.75 0.01 -3.02
CA MET A 192 -14.43 0.38 -1.78
C MET A 192 -13.72 -0.20 -0.55
N LEU A 193 -13.25 -1.44 -0.63
CA LEU A 193 -12.49 -2.09 0.45
C LEU A 193 -11.14 -1.42 0.69
N GLU A 194 -10.45 -0.99 -0.38
CA GLU A 194 -9.22 -0.18 -0.28
C GLU A 194 -9.48 1.11 0.50
N VAL A 195 -10.54 1.86 0.14
CA VAL A 195 -10.92 3.10 0.83
C VAL A 195 -11.33 2.85 2.28
N LEU A 196 -12.04 1.75 2.55
CA LEU A 196 -12.46 1.41 3.91
C LEU A 196 -11.29 1.02 4.80
N GLU A 197 -10.33 0.23 4.29
CA GLU A 197 -9.09 -0.08 5.00
C GLU A 197 -8.34 1.19 5.36
N ASP A 198 -8.12 2.08 4.38
CA ASP A 198 -7.46 3.37 4.58
C ASP A 198 -8.19 4.21 5.66
N SER A 199 -9.54 4.30 5.61
CA SER A 199 -10.32 5.06 6.60
C SER A 199 -10.37 4.43 8.00
N SER A 200 -10.31 3.10 8.08
CA SER A 200 -10.31 2.37 9.36
C SER A 200 -8.97 2.51 10.08
N GLU A 201 -7.90 2.61 9.32
CA GLU A 201 -6.55 2.88 9.79
C GLU A 201 -6.45 4.33 10.30
N GLU A 202 -7.00 5.29 9.54
CA GLU A 202 -7.13 6.69 9.97
C GLU A 202 -7.93 6.84 11.29
N HIS A 203 -9.06 6.14 11.42
CA HIS A 203 -9.89 6.22 12.63
C HIS A 203 -9.23 5.55 13.84
N ARG A 204 -8.56 4.40 13.64
CA ARG A 204 -7.79 3.74 14.70
C ARG A 204 -6.63 4.61 15.17
N GLN A 205 -5.99 5.32 14.24
CA GLN A 205 -4.91 6.26 14.55
C GLN A 205 -5.41 7.48 15.33
N ALA A 206 -6.54 8.06 14.93
CA ALA A 206 -7.15 9.20 15.63
C ALA A 206 -7.58 8.86 17.07
N LEU A 207 -8.06 7.63 17.31
CA LEU A 207 -8.40 7.14 18.65
C LEU A 207 -7.17 6.85 19.52
N ALA A 208 -6.03 6.47 18.91
CA ALA A 208 -4.76 6.33 19.62
C ALA A 208 -4.22 7.71 20.03
N ASP A 209 -4.25 8.68 19.12
CA ASP A 209 -3.77 10.05 19.38
C ASP A 209 -4.60 10.78 20.47
N LEU A 210 -5.92 10.51 20.55
CA LEU A 210 -6.79 11.06 21.60
C LEU A 210 -6.53 10.44 22.98
N ARG A 211 -6.05 9.19 23.04
CA ARG A 211 -5.70 8.53 24.30
C ARG A 211 -4.34 8.99 24.83
N GLU A 212 -3.43 9.39 23.96
CA GLU A 212 -2.11 9.93 24.34
C GLU A 212 -2.14 11.42 24.74
N SER A 213 -3.24 12.15 24.49
CA SER A 213 -3.38 13.57 24.86
C SER A 213 -4.04 13.84 26.21
N ASP A 214 -4.59 12.80 26.85
CA ASP A 214 -5.31 12.88 28.14
C ASP A 214 -4.45 12.42 29.35
N ASP A 215 -3.20 12.00 29.11
CA ASP A 215 -2.15 11.69 30.12
C ASP A 215 -1.07 12.80 30.16
#